data_AF-A0A9X8VMC2-F1
#
_entry.id   AF-A0A9X8VMC2-F1
#
_cell.length_a   1.000
_cell.length_b   1.000
_cell.length_c   1.000
_cell.angle_alpha   90.00
_cell.angle_beta   90.00
_cell.angle_gamma   90.00
#
_symmetry.space_group_name_H-M   'P 1'
#
loop_
_entity.id
_entity.type
_entity.pdbx_description
1 polymer ?
#
loop_
_entity_poly.entity_id
_entity_poly.type
_entity_poly.pdbx_seq_one_letter_code
_entity_poly.pdbx_strand_id
1 'polypeptide(L)'
;LFNWTEEKFLRITEGSAIRRIGHLRWLRNIAVALGNAPYEDGVVLALRTRLGQDSMLDEHIHWALAQQLARREAQGIEVQTAQKKRLIRAVEKGLPRDA
;
A
#
# COMPACT_ATOMS: atom_id res chain seq x y z
N LEU A 1 12.05 5.58 -4.94
CA LEU A 1 12.75 4.37 -5.46
C LEU A 1 12.02 3.77 -6.64
N PHE A 2 10.71 3.48 -6.51
CA PHE A 2 9.93 2.84 -7.57
C PHE A 2 10.19 3.46 -8.95
N ASN A 3 10.13 4.79 -9.10
CA ASN A 3 10.38 5.54 -10.36
C ASN A 3 11.80 5.50 -10.95
N TRP A 4 12.72 4.68 -10.45
CA TRP A 4 14.02 4.53 -11.12
C TRP A 4 13.87 3.72 -12.40
N THR A 5 14.53 4.20 -13.45
CA THR A 5 14.77 3.43 -14.67
C THR A 5 15.81 2.33 -14.41
N GLU A 6 15.94 1.41 -15.35
CA GLU A 6 16.94 0.35 -15.26
C GLU A 6 18.37 0.92 -15.23
N GLU A 7 18.66 1.94 -16.05
CA GLU A 7 19.98 2.58 -16.09
C GLU A 7 20.34 3.19 -14.73
N LYS A 8 19.38 3.86 -14.09
CA LYS A 8 19.57 4.42 -12.76
C LYS A 8 19.79 3.33 -11.72
N PHE A 9 19.03 2.24 -11.77
CA PHE A 9 19.23 1.09 -10.90
C PHE A 9 20.63 0.49 -11.07
N LEU A 10 21.07 0.25 -12.31
CA LEU A 10 22.38 -0.33 -12.60
C LEU A 10 23.53 0.57 -12.10
N ARG A 11 23.43 1.88 -12.31
CA ARG A 11 24.44 2.86 -11.88
C ARG A 11 24.55 2.92 -10.36
N ILE A 12 23.42 2.96 -9.65
CA ILE A 12 23.40 3.17 -8.20
C ILE A 12 23.67 1.88 -7.43
N THR A 13 23.35 0.72 -8.01
CA THR A 13 23.58 -0.59 -7.37
C THR A 13 24.90 -1.25 -7.78
N GLU A 14 25.74 -0.56 -8.54
CA GLU A 14 27.07 -1.05 -8.93
C GLU A 14 27.91 -1.46 -7.71
N GLY A 15 28.56 -2.62 -7.81
CA GLY A 15 29.32 -3.21 -6.70
C GLY A 15 28.47 -3.78 -5.55
N SER A 16 27.15 -3.58 -5.55
CA SER A 16 26.27 -4.10 -4.49
C SER A 16 25.71 -5.49 -4.81
N ALA A 17 25.36 -6.23 -3.75
CA ALA A 17 24.63 -7.49 -3.86
C ALA A 17 23.23 -7.33 -4.51
N ILE A 18 22.62 -6.16 -4.40
CA ILE A 18 21.28 -5.87 -4.94
C ILE A 18 21.30 -5.92 -6.47
N ARG A 19 22.39 -5.53 -7.14
CA ARG A 19 22.45 -5.58 -8.60
C ARG A 19 22.19 -6.98 -9.16
N ARG A 20 22.54 -8.03 -8.41
CA ARG A 20 22.36 -9.44 -8.81
C ARG A 20 20.90 -9.87 -9.01
N ILE A 21 19.93 -9.19 -8.38
CA ILE A 21 18.52 -9.57 -8.51
C ILE A 21 17.86 -9.01 -9.78
N GLY A 22 18.48 -8.01 -10.42
CA GLY A 22 17.95 -7.31 -11.59
C GLY A 22 16.84 -6.31 -11.27
N HIS A 23 16.61 -5.38 -12.21
CA HIS A 23 15.70 -4.25 -12.02
C HIS A 23 14.23 -4.69 -11.91
N LEU A 24 13.76 -5.62 -12.75
CA LEU A 24 12.38 -6.11 -12.68
C LEU A 24 12.04 -6.76 -11.33
N ARG A 25 12.90 -7.64 -10.81
CA ARG A 25 12.68 -8.25 -9.49
C ARG A 25 12.73 -7.21 -8.38
N TRP A 26 13.60 -6.22 -8.50
CA TRP A 26 13.66 -5.08 -7.57
C TRP A 26 12.37 -4.26 -7.59
N LEU A 27 11.79 -3.98 -8.77
CA LEU A 27 10.49 -3.31 -8.89
C LEU A 27 9.37 -4.13 -8.24
N ARG A 28 9.33 -5.46 -8.45
CA ARG A 28 8.34 -6.34 -7.81
C ARG A 28 8.44 -6.27 -6.27
N ASN A 29 9.65 -6.30 -5.72
CA ASN A 29 9.85 -6.16 -4.28
C ASN A 29 9.36 -4.80 -3.76
N ILE A 30 9.59 -3.72 -4.51
CA ILE A 30 9.09 -2.40 -4.13
C ILE A 30 7.55 -2.35 -4.23
N ALA A 31 6.94 -2.94 -5.26
CA ALA A 31 5.49 -3.00 -5.37
C ALA A 31 4.87 -3.69 -4.14
N VAL A 32 5.45 -4.80 -3.68
CA VAL A 32 5.03 -5.47 -2.44
C VAL A 32 5.18 -4.55 -1.22
N ALA A 33 6.32 -3.87 -1.09
CA ALA A 33 6.54 -2.92 0.01
C ALA A 33 5.51 -1.77 0.00
N LEU A 34 5.16 -1.26 -1.18
CA LEU A 34 4.14 -0.23 -1.37
C LEU A 34 2.73 -0.73 -1.01
N GLY A 35 2.37 -1.97 -1.36
CA GLY A 35 1.11 -2.57 -0.93
C GLY A 35 1.01 -2.77 0.60
N ASN A 36 2.15 -3.00 1.25
CA ASN A 36 2.22 -3.14 2.70
C ASN A 36 2.18 -1.80 3.47
N ALA A 37 2.52 -0.68 2.81
CA ALA A 37 2.50 0.63 3.42
C ALA A 37 1.07 1.10 3.78
N PRO A 38 0.92 2.11 4.67
CA PRO A 38 -0.34 2.83 4.84
C PRO A 38 -0.90 3.38 3.52
N TYR A 39 -2.19 3.68 3.48
CA TYR A 39 -2.79 4.27 2.30
C TYR A 39 -2.16 5.64 1.97
N GLU A 40 -1.81 5.84 0.70
CA GLU A 40 -1.38 7.13 0.19
C GLU A 40 -1.73 7.25 -1.31
N ASP A 41 -2.36 8.36 -1.71
CA ASP A 41 -2.72 8.60 -3.13
C ASP A 41 -1.49 8.57 -4.06
N GLY A 42 -0.35 9.06 -3.58
CA GLY A 42 0.92 9.04 -4.31
C GLY A 42 1.41 7.63 -4.62
N VAL A 43 1.15 6.67 -3.73
CA VAL A 43 1.50 5.25 -3.94
C VAL A 43 0.63 4.65 -5.04
N VAL A 44 -0.68 4.90 -5.01
CA VAL A 44 -1.61 4.43 -6.07
C VAL A 44 -1.22 4.98 -7.43
N LEU A 45 -0.89 6.27 -7.51
CA LEU A 45 -0.46 6.89 -8.75
C LEU A 45 0.87 6.28 -9.25
N ALA A 46 1.85 6.12 -8.36
CA ALA A 46 3.15 5.55 -8.70
C ALA A 46 3.05 4.08 -9.16
N LEU A 47 2.14 3.29 -8.57
CA LEU A 47 1.88 1.91 -8.99
C LEU A 47 1.30 1.86 -10.41
N ARG A 48 0.34 2.73 -10.71
CA ARG A 48 -0.32 2.77 -12.03
C ARG A 48 0.61 3.15 -13.17
N THR A 49 1.65 3.96 -12.93
CA THR A 49 2.58 4.41 -13.99
C THR A 49 3.42 3.29 -14.60
N ARG A 50 3.42 2.10 -13.98
CA ARG A 50 4.20 0.93 -14.45
C ARG A 50 3.37 -0.24 -14.98
N LEU A 51 2.05 -0.12 -14.99
CA LEU A 51 1.20 -1.15 -15.58
C LEU A 51 1.52 -1.35 -17.06
N GLY A 52 1.53 -2.60 -17.51
CA GLY A 52 1.76 -2.99 -18.90
C GLY A 52 3.24 -3.09 -19.29
N GLN A 53 4.17 -2.92 -18.35
CA GLN A 53 5.62 -3.03 -18.63
C GLN A 53 6.11 -4.48 -18.62
N ASP A 54 5.56 -5.33 -17.75
CA ASP A 54 5.92 -6.75 -17.62
C ASP A 54 4.78 -7.47 -16.90
N SER A 55 4.34 -8.62 -17.41
CA SER A 55 3.16 -9.33 -16.88
C SER A 55 3.34 -9.78 -15.43
N MET A 56 4.55 -10.15 -15.02
CA MET A 56 4.82 -10.56 -13.64
C MET A 56 4.86 -9.34 -12.71
N LEU A 57 5.40 -8.22 -13.17
CA LEU A 57 5.33 -6.96 -12.43
C LEU A 57 3.88 -6.48 -12.27
N ASP A 58 3.07 -6.59 -13.32
CA ASP A 58 1.66 -6.20 -13.31
C ASP A 58 0.87 -6.95 -12.25
N GLU A 59 1.11 -8.26 -12.08
CA GLU A 59 0.49 -9.05 -11.01
C GLU A 59 0.78 -8.45 -9.61
N HIS A 60 2.02 -8.07 -9.35
CA HIS A 60 2.42 -7.47 -8.07
C HIS A 60 1.84 -6.06 -7.91
N ILE A 61 1.73 -5.29 -8.99
CA ILE A 61 1.11 -3.97 -8.99
C ILE A 61 -0.39 -4.09 -8.69
N HIS A 62 -1.10 -5.02 -9.32
CA HIS A 62 -2.53 -5.25 -9.06
C HIS A 62 -2.78 -5.65 -7.60
N TRP A 63 -1.96 -6.55 -7.05
CA TRP A 63 -2.01 -6.89 -5.63
C TRP A 63 -1.78 -5.66 -4.74
N ALA A 64 -0.75 -4.86 -5.02
CA ALA A 64 -0.41 -3.68 -4.22
C ALA A 64 -1.53 -2.61 -4.27
N LEU A 65 -2.15 -2.41 -5.44
CA LEU A 65 -3.30 -1.53 -5.61
C LEU A 65 -4.50 -2.00 -4.78
N ALA A 66 -4.80 -3.30 -4.78
CA ALA A 66 -5.86 -3.86 -3.97
C ALA A 66 -5.63 -3.60 -2.47
N GLN A 67 -4.40 -3.78 -1.98
CA GLN A 67 -4.07 -3.49 -0.58
C GLN A 67 -4.19 -2.01 -0.22
N GLN A 68 -3.73 -1.11 -1.10
CA GLN A 68 -3.88 0.33 -0.90
C GLN A 68 -5.36 0.74 -0.82
N LEU A 69 -6.20 0.25 -1.73
CA LEU A 69 -7.64 0.54 -1.72
C LEU A 69 -8.35 -0.02 -0.49
N ALA A 70 -8.07 -1.27 -0.10
CA ALA A 70 -8.62 -1.87 1.11
C ALA A 70 -8.23 -1.06 2.37
N ARG A 71 -7.00 -0.54 2.42
CA ARG A 71 -6.54 0.33 3.52
C ARG A 71 -7.25 1.68 3.53
N ARG A 72 -7.51 2.28 2.37
CA ARG A 72 -8.30 3.51 2.25
C ARG A 72 -9.70 3.30 2.83
N GLU A 73 -10.34 2.18 2.48
CA GLU A 73 -11.67 1.84 2.98
C GLU A 73 -11.67 1.65 4.50
N ALA A 74 -10.69 0.91 5.03
CA ALA A 74 -10.53 0.73 6.47
C ALA A 74 -10.30 2.07 7.22
N GLN A 75 -9.48 2.97 6.67
CA GLN A 75 -9.27 4.31 7.23
C GLN A 75 -10.53 5.19 7.13
N GLY A 76 -11.28 5.09 6.04
CA GLY A 76 -12.55 5.80 5.86
C GLY A 76 -13.63 5.37 6.87
N ILE A 77 -13.60 4.11 7.31
CA ILE A 77 -14.51 3.56 8.33
C ILE A 77 -14.12 4.03 9.74
N GLU A 78 -12.86 4.41 9.97
CA GLU A 78 -12.33 4.77 11.30
C GLU A 78 -12.63 6.22 11.73
N VAL A 79 -13.23 7.06 10.88
CA VAL A 79 -13.71 8.40 11.26
C VAL A 79 -15.00 8.29 12.08
N GLN A 80 -14.88 7.85 13.33
CA GLN A 80 -15.97 7.97 14.30
C GLN A 80 -16.08 9.43 14.75
N THR A 81 -17.11 10.13 14.28
CA THR A 81 -17.43 11.48 14.74
C THR A 81 -17.59 11.52 16.25
N ALA A 82 -17.34 12.69 16.87
CA ALA A 82 -17.53 12.87 18.31
C ALA A 82 -18.95 12.47 18.76
N GLN A 83 -19.95 12.66 17.89
CA GLN A 83 -21.31 12.18 18.10
C GLN A 83 -21.41 10.66 18.11
N LYS A 84 -20.79 9.95 17.15
CA LYS A 84 -20.79 8.48 17.11
C LYS A 84 -20.08 7.87 18.33
N LYS A 85 -18.97 8.46 18.77
CA LYS A 85 -18.27 8.08 20.03
C LYS A 85 -19.13 8.32 21.28
N ARG A 86 -19.86 9.44 21.34
CA ARG A 86 -20.77 9.75 22.46
C ARG A 86 -21.96 8.80 22.49
N LEU A 87 -22.51 8.45 21.33
CA LEU A 87 -23.62 7.51 21.19
C LEU A 87 -23.24 6.10 21.66
N ILE A 88 -22.09 5.59 21.22
CA ILE A 88 -21.58 4.28 21.66
C ILE A 88 -21.42 4.24 23.19
N ARG A 89 -20.82 5.27 23.79
CA ARG A 89 -20.70 5.37 25.26
C ARG A 89 -22.04 5.43 25.98
N ALA A 90 -23.03 6.13 25.41
CA ALA A 90 -24.35 6.24 26.01
C ALA A 90 -25.09 4.90 25.97
N VAL A 91 -24.97 4.14 24.88
CA VAL A 91 -25.56 2.80 24.74
C VAL A 91 -24.87 1.79 25.66
N GLU A 92 -23.53 1.79 25.73
CA GLU A 92 -22.77 0.89 26.61
C GLU A 92 -22.99 1.15 28.11
N LYS A 93 -23.22 2.41 28.49
CA LYS A 93 -23.59 2.76 29.88
C LYS A 93 -25.07 2.62 30.17
N GLY A 94 -25.92 2.71 29.14
CA GLY A 94 -27.37 2.73 29.26
C GLY A 94 -28.03 1.36 29.17
N LEU A 95 -27.36 0.35 28.59
CA LEU A 95 -27.82 -1.03 28.65
C LEU A 95 -27.32 -1.69 29.95
N PRO A 96 -28.21 -2.21 30.82
CA PRO A 96 -27.76 -3.10 31.87
C PRO A 96 -27.17 -4.34 31.21
N ARG A 97 -25.90 -4.63 31.51
CA ARG A 97 -25.37 -5.99 31.35
C ARG A 97 -26.14 -6.79 32.37
N ASP A 98 -27.22 -7.45 31.96
CA ASP A 98 -27.83 -8.62 32.60
C ASP A 98 -29.23 -8.87 31.98
N ALA A 99 -29.29 -9.86 31.09
CA ALA A 99 -30.38 -10.82 30.91
C ALA A 99 -29.83 -12.05 30.21
#